data_AF-A0A652YVN8-F1
#
_entry.id   AF-A0A652YVN8-F1
#
_cell.length_a   1.000
_cell.length_b   1.000
_cell.length_c   1.000
_cell.angle_alpha   90.00
_cell.angle_beta   90.00
_cell.angle_gamma   90.00
#
_symmetry.space_group_name_H-M   'P 1'
#
loop_
_entity.id
_entity.type
_entity.pdbx_description
1 polymer ?
#
loop_
_entity_poly.entity_id
_entity_poly.type
_entity_poly.pdbx_seq_one_letter_code
_entity_poly.pdbx_strand_id
1 'polypeptide(L)' 'MALAYSPDSSIDSTRLAFLAAAVVLFAMLALYLVGFDQGAISRTGMYMHELMHDGRHLMGLPCH' A
#
# COMPACT_ATOMS: atom_id res chain seq x y z
N MET A 1 11.56 9.55 -46.69
CA MET A 1 11.19 8.27 -46.06
C MET A 1 11.04 8.52 -44.57
N ALA A 2 9.84 8.38 -44.01
CA ALA A 2 9.62 8.51 -42.57
C ALA A 2 9.34 7.11 -42.03
N LEU A 3 10.20 6.61 -41.15
CA LEU A 3 9.94 5.38 -40.40
C LEU A 3 8.95 5.74 -39.29
N ALA A 4 7.69 5.39 -39.49
CA ALA A 4 6.70 5.42 -38.42
C ALA A 4 7.02 4.25 -37.47
N TYR A 5 7.56 4.58 -36.29
CA TYR A 5 7.70 3.63 -35.20
C TYR A 5 6.32 3.45 -34.55
N SER A 6 5.73 2.28 -34.76
CA SER A 6 4.52 1.84 -34.07
C SER A 6 4.95 0.88 -32.97
N PRO A 7 4.98 1.28 -31.69
CA PRO A 7 5.28 0.33 -30.62
C PRO A 7 4.17 -0.72 -30.56
N ASP A 8 4.55 -1.99 -30.55
CA ASP A 8 3.62 -3.08 -30.29
C ASP A 8 3.22 -3.02 -28.81
N SER A 9 2.05 -2.48 -28.51
CA SER A 9 1.54 -2.30 -27.14
C SER A 9 0.53 -3.38 -26.76
N SER A 10 0.79 -4.63 -27.13
CA SER A 10 -0.05 -5.75 -26.73
C SER A 10 0.28 -6.17 -25.29
N ILE A 11 -0.47 -5.66 -24.31
CA ILE A 11 -0.41 -6.19 -22.96
C ILE A 11 -1.22 -7.49 -22.94
N ASP A 12 -0.56 -8.61 -22.62
CA ASP A 12 -1.22 -9.90 -22.43
C ASP A 12 -2.26 -9.80 -21.29
N SER A 13 -3.52 -10.12 -21.59
CA SER A 13 -4.63 -10.10 -20.64
C SER A 13 -4.36 -10.96 -19.41
N THR A 14 -3.61 -12.06 -19.56
CA THR A 14 -3.24 -12.94 -18.46
C THR A 14 -2.29 -12.20 -17.50
N ARG A 15 -1.24 -11.58 -18.06
CA ARG A 15 -0.29 -10.75 -17.31
C ARG A 15 -0.99 -9.56 -16.64
N LEU A 16 -1.92 -8.91 -17.34
CA LEU A 16 -2.70 -7.81 -16.79
C LEU A 16 -3.57 -8.28 -15.61
N ALA A 17 -4.26 -9.41 -15.75
CA ALA A 17 -5.07 -10.00 -14.68
C ALA A 17 -4.22 -10.35 -13.45
N PHE A 18 -3.04 -10.93 -13.65
CA PHE A 18 -2.11 -11.21 -12.57
C PHE A 18 -1.63 -9.95 -11.85
N LEU A 19 -1.22 -8.92 -12.60
CA LEU A 19 -0.80 -7.65 -12.00
C LEU A 19 -1.95 -6.97 -11.25
N ALA A 20 -3.15 -6.96 -11.82
CA ALA A 20 -4.34 -6.41 -11.18
C ALA A 20 -4.65 -7.15 -9.86
N ALA A 21 -4.64 -8.48 -9.86
CA ALA A 21 -4.85 -9.28 -8.65
C ALA A 21 -3.77 -9.01 -7.60
N ALA A 22 -2.50 -8.92 -8.00
CA ALA A 22 -1.41 -8.61 -7.09
C ALA A 22 -1.57 -7.22 -6.45
N VAL A 23 -1.94 -6.20 -7.24
CA VAL A 23 -2.21 -4.84 -6.73
C VAL A 23 -3.38 -4.84 -5.76
N VAL A 24 -4.47 -5.53 -6.08
CA VAL A 24 -5.65 -5.62 -5.19
C VAL A 24 -5.30 -6.31 -3.89
N LEU A 25 -4.59 -7.44 -3.95
CA LEU A 25 -4.14 -8.16 -2.75
C LEU A 25 -3.21 -7.30 -1.89
N PHE A 26 -2.29 -6.57 -2.53
CA PHE A 26 -1.40 -5.65 -1.82
C PHE A 26 -2.17 -4.50 -1.16
N ALA A 27 -3.17 -3.93 -1.85
CA ALA A 27 -4.04 -2.91 -1.30
C ALA A 27 -4.84 -3.44 -0.09
N MET A 28 -5.39 -4.66 -0.20
CA MET A 28 -6.09 -5.30 0.91
C MET A 28 -5.16 -5.56 2.10
N LEU A 29 -3.92 -6.00 1.85
CA LEU A 29 -2.91 -6.18 2.89
C LEU A 29 -2.57 -4.84 3.57
N ALA A 30 -2.38 -3.77 2.79
CA ALA A 30 -2.11 -2.44 3.33
C ALA A 30 -3.27 -1.94 4.21
N LEU A 31 -4.51 -2.09 3.74
CA LEU A 31 -5.70 -1.73 4.52
C LEU A 31 -5.83 -2.57 5.79
N TYR A 32 -5.52 -3.86 5.73
CA TYR A 32 -5.49 -4.73 6.91
C TYR A 32 -4.47 -4.25 7.94
N LEU A 33 -3.23 -3.94 7.51
CA LEU A 33 -2.18 -3.47 8.42
C LEU A 33 -2.54 -2.13 9.07
N VAL A 34 -3.07 -1.18 8.29
CA VAL A 34 -3.57 0.09 8.82
C VAL A 34 -4.72 -0.13 9.80
N GLY A 35 -5.72 -0.94 9.44
CA GLY A 35 -6.84 -1.25 10.33
C GLY A 35 -6.42 -2.02 11.59
N PHE A 36 -5.36 -2.82 11.50
CA PHE A 36 -4.77 -3.47 12.65
C PHE A 36 -4.14 -2.44 13.59
N ASP A 37 -3.27 -1.56 13.09
CA ASP A 37 -2.60 -0.52 13.88
C ASP A 37 -3.60 0.44 14.53
N GLN A 38 -4.56 0.96 13.76
CA GLN A 38 -5.60 1.89 14.23
C GLN A 38 -6.63 1.26 15.19
N GLY A 39 -6.48 -0.02 15.57
CA GLY A 39 -7.37 -0.67 16.52
C GLY A 39 -8.69 -1.18 15.97
N ALA A 40 -8.94 -1.03 14.66
CA ALA A 40 -10.20 -1.46 14.03
C ALA A 40 -10.31 -2.99 13.97
N ILE A 41 -9.19 -3.70 13.90
CA ILE A 41 -9.14 -5.18 13.83
C ILE A 41 -8.66 -5.79 15.16
N SER A 42 -7.70 -5.16 15.83
CA SER A 42 -7.10 -5.68 17.07
C SER A 42 -6.93 -4.61 18.13
N ARG A 43 -7.38 -4.89 19.37
CA ARG A 43 -7.11 -4.01 20.53
C ARG A 43 -5.62 -3.90 20.85
N THR A 44 -4.82 -4.90 20.54
CA THR A 44 -3.35 -4.81 20.76
C THR A 44 -2.68 -3.87 19.78
N GLY A 45 -3.30 -3.63 18.62
CA GLY A 45 -2.82 -2.66 17.63
C GLY A 45 -2.82 -1.23 18.16
N MET A 46 -3.86 -0.82 18.90
CA MET A 46 -3.91 0.51 19.54
C MET A 46 -2.72 0.78 20.46
N TYR A 47 -2.27 -0.22 21.23
CA TYR A 47 -1.10 -0.04 22.08
C TYR A 47 0.16 0.21 21.27
N MET A 48 0.31 -0.44 20.10
CA MET A 48 1.39 -0.15 19.19
C MET A 48 1.20 1.21 18.52
N HIS A 49 -0.01 1.57 18.10
CA HIS A 49 -0.30 2.88 17.53
C HIS A 49 0.15 4.02 18.45
N GLU A 50 -0.22 3.96 19.74
CA GLU A 50 0.16 4.94 20.75
C GLU A 50 1.67 4.94 20.99
N LEU A 51 2.32 3.76 21.06
CA LEU A 51 3.77 3.65 21.19
C LEU A 51 4.52 4.30 20.02
N MET A 52 4.07 4.06 18.78
CA MET A 52 4.67 4.63 17.57
C MET A 52 4.40 6.14 17.49
N HIS A 53 3.22 6.58 17.92
CA HIS A 53 2.85 7.99 18.04
C HIS A 53 3.77 8.72 19.02
N ASP A 54 4.00 8.14 20.20
CA ASP A 54 4.90 8.69 21.21
C ASP A 54 6.37 8.65 20.78
N GLY A 55 6.80 7.59 20.08
CA GLY A 55 8.13 7.52 19.48
C GLY A 55 8.39 8.65 18.49
N ARG A 56 7.39 9.05 17.70
CA ARG A 56 7.47 10.20 16.80
C ARG A 56 7.68 11.52 17.57
N HIS A 57 6.94 11.70 18.66
CA HIS A 57 7.14 12.86 19.54
C HIS A 57 8.53 12.86 20.18
N LEU A 58 9.04 11.70 20.60
CA LEU A 58 10.38 11.59 21.18
C LEU A 58 11.47 11.99 20.18
N MET A 59 11.26 11.74 18.89
CA MET A 59 12.14 12.19 17.81
C MET A 59 11.92 13.66 17.39
N GLY A 60 11.02 14.39 18.06
CA GLY A 60 10.72 15.80 17.79
C GLY A 60 9.93 16.04 16.50
N LEU A 61 9.34 14.99 15.92
CA LEU A 61 8.56 15.07 14.68
C LEU A 61 7.11 15.48 15.00
N PRO A 62 6.51 16.42 14.24
CA PRO A 62 5.13 16.85 14.48
C PRO A 62 4.13 15.73 14.16
N CYS A 63 2.97 15.83 14.81
CA CYS A 63 1.89 14.83 14.78
C CYS A 63 0.60 15.35 14.11
N HIS A 64 0.53 16.64 13.79
CA HIS A 64 -0.58 17.35 13.16
C HIS A 64 -0.11 18.00 11.85
#